data_AF-A0A8T4N6M6-F1
#
_entry.id   AF-A0A8T4N6M6-F1
#
_cell.length_a   1.000
_cell.length_b   1.000
_cell.length_c   1.000
_cell.angle_alpha   90.00
_cell.angle_beta   90.00
_cell.angle_gamma   90.00
#
_symmetry.space_group_name_H-M   'P 1'
#
loop_
_entity.id
_entity.type
_entity.pdbx_description
1 polymer ?
#
loop_
_entity_poly.entity_id
_entity_poly.type
_entity_poly.pdbx_seq_one_letter_code
_entity_poly.pdbx_strand_id
1 'polypeptide(L)'
;MITINKDLIYIGLVFVILSLTVAVFIKVNATGKVVQNINKQNNQELDKYRLDPIPAECKLPEYEESINDWKEHLSHHQNTLYCLDYFK
;
A
#
# COMPACT_ATOMS: atom_id res chain seq x y z
N MET A 1 28.00 49.05 14.71
CA MET A 1 26.91 49.16 13.70
C MET A 1 27.15 48.05 12.69
N ILE A 2 26.31 47.02 12.66
CA ILE A 2 26.47 45.87 11.74
C ILE A 2 25.72 46.21 10.46
N THR A 3 26.46 46.47 9.38
CA THR A 3 25.89 46.74 8.06
C THR A 3 25.58 45.39 7.41
N ILE A 4 24.33 44.96 7.46
CA ILE A 4 23.91 43.70 6.84
C ILE A 4 23.74 43.94 5.34
N ASN A 5 24.56 43.27 4.52
CA ASN A 5 24.47 43.36 3.06
C ASN A 5 23.18 42.67 2.59
N LYS A 6 22.31 43.44 1.92
CA LYS A 6 21.02 42.95 1.40
C LYS A 6 21.19 41.76 0.45
N ASP A 7 22.30 41.72 -0.30
CA ASP A 7 22.64 40.61 -1.19
C ASP A 7 22.91 39.31 -0.43
N LEU A 8 23.51 39.40 0.76
CA LEU A 8 23.81 38.24 1.60
C LEU A 8 22.52 37.64 2.20
N ILE A 9 21.56 38.50 2.55
CA ILE A 9 20.23 38.07 3.02
C ILE A 9 19.49 37.35 1.89
N TYR A 10 19.52 37.89 0.68
CA TYR A 10 18.82 37.32 -0.47
C TYR A 10 19.35 35.93 -0.83
N ILE A 11 20.68 35.75 -0.86
CA ILE A 11 21.32 34.45 -1.08
C ILE A 11 20.88 33.44 -0.01
N GLY A 12 20.89 33.84 1.26
CA GLY A 12 20.43 32.98 2.36
C GLY A 12 18.97 32.54 2.21
N LEU A 13 18.10 33.47 1.82
CA LEU A 13 16.66 33.21 1.65
C LEU A 13 16.39 32.20 0.51
N VAL A 14 17.14 32.32 -0.59
CA VAL A 14 17.06 31.36 -1.72
C VAL A 14 17.47 29.95 -1.28
N PHE A 15 18.55 29.81 -0.49
CA PHE A 15 18.97 28.50 0.03
C PHE A 15 17.95 27.88 0.98
N VAL A 16 17.29 28.68 1.82
CA VAL A 16 16.23 28.19 2.71
C VAL A 16 15.05 27.66 1.89
N ILE A 17 14.58 28.42 0.88
CA ILE A 17 13.49 27.98 0.01
C ILE A 17 13.87 26.70 -0.75
N LEU A 18 15.11 26.64 -1.28
CA LEU A 18 15.60 25.46 -1.99
C LEU A 18 15.63 24.22 -1.07
N SER A 19 16.13 24.35 0.16
CA SER A 19 16.16 23.24 1.12
C SER A 19 14.77 22.71 1.49
N LEU A 20 13.76 23.60 1.59
CA LEU A 20 12.38 23.22 1.84
C LEU A 20 11.80 22.40 0.68
N THR A 21 12.07 22.79 -0.57
CA THR A 21 11.58 22.02 -1.73
C THR A 21 12.17 20.60 -1.75
N VAL A 22 13.49 20.45 -1.52
CA VAL A 22 14.16 19.14 -1.50
C VAL A 22 13.59 18.24 -0.40
N ALA A 23 13.34 18.78 0.80
CA ALA A 23 12.76 18.02 1.91
C ALA A 23 11.36 17.45 1.59
N VAL A 24 10.53 18.21 0.86
CA VAL A 24 9.21 17.75 0.41
C VAL A 24 9.35 16.61 -0.61
N PHE A 25 10.24 16.75 -1.59
CA PHE A 25 10.47 15.71 -2.61
C PHE A 25 10.94 14.36 -2.01
N ILE A 26 11.81 14.39 -0.99
CA ILE A 26 12.29 13.17 -0.33
C ILE A 26 11.14 12.42 0.37
N LYS A 27 10.26 13.14 1.08
CA LYS A 27 9.12 12.51 1.79
C LYS A 27 8.14 11.83 0.83
N VAL A 28 7.82 12.48 -0.29
CA VAL A 28 6.87 11.93 -1.28
C VAL A 28 7.40 10.63 -1.91
N ASN A 29 8.68 10.58 -2.27
CA ASN A 29 9.29 9.38 -2.86
C ASN A 29 9.41 8.22 -1.86
N ALA A 30 9.58 8.50 -0.56
CA ALA A 30 9.62 7.47 0.47
C ALA A 30 8.24 6.82 0.68
N THR A 31 7.17 7.62 0.74
CA THR A 31 5.79 7.12 0.89
C THR A 31 5.34 6.27 -0.30
N GLY A 32 5.67 6.67 -1.54
CA GLY A 32 5.31 5.90 -2.73
C GLY A 32 5.88 4.47 -2.75
N LYS A 33 7.12 4.29 -2.30
CA LYS A 33 7.76 2.96 -2.21
C LYS A 33 7.13 2.08 -1.14
N VAL A 34 6.71 2.68 -0.02
CA VAL A 34 6.02 1.94 1.06
C VAL A 34 4.68 1.42 0.58
N VAL A 35 3.87 2.25 -0.09
CA VAL A 35 2.55 1.86 -0.62
C VAL A 35 2.69 0.74 -1.67
N GLN A 36 3.68 0.82 -2.56
CA GLN A 36 3.92 -0.25 -3.54
C GLN A 36 4.29 -1.58 -2.90
N ASN A 37 5.10 -1.58 -1.84
CA ASN A 37 5.45 -2.81 -1.13
C ASN A 37 4.26 -3.41 -0.37
N ILE A 38 3.40 -2.57 0.22
CA ILE A 38 2.17 -3.03 0.89
C ILE A 38 1.22 -3.70 -0.10
N ASN A 39 0.98 -3.07 -1.26
CA ASN A 39 0.11 -3.65 -2.30
C ASN A 39 0.66 -4.98 -2.84
N LYS A 40 1.98 -5.07 -3.02
CA LYS A 40 2.62 -6.33 -3.45
C LYS A 40 2.46 -7.43 -2.40
N GLN A 41 2.61 -7.09 -1.12
CA GLN A 41 2.47 -8.05 -0.02
C GLN A 41 1.01 -8.53 0.12
N ASN A 42 0.04 -7.62 0.03
CA ASN A 42 -1.39 -7.98 0.07
C ASN A 42 -1.76 -8.90 -1.11
N ASN A 43 -1.32 -8.59 -2.33
CA ASN A 43 -1.61 -9.45 -3.49
C ASN A 43 -0.99 -10.85 -3.35
N GLN A 44 0.24 -10.95 -2.85
CA GLN A 44 0.86 -12.25 -2.59
C GLN A 44 0.10 -13.07 -1.53
N GLU A 45 -0.49 -12.39 -0.55
CA GLU A 45 -1.30 -13.06 0.46
C GLU A 45 -2.64 -13.54 -0.11
N LEU A 46 -3.27 -12.78 -1.01
CA LEU A 46 -4.49 -13.22 -1.69
C LEU A 46 -4.24 -14.37 -2.67
N ASP A 47 -3.12 -14.34 -3.39
CA ASP A 47 -2.78 -15.36 -4.39
C ASP A 47 -2.67 -16.76 -3.77
N LYS A 48 -2.29 -16.89 -2.49
CA LYS A 48 -2.27 -18.19 -1.79
C LYS A 48 -3.64 -18.87 -1.76
N TYR A 49 -4.71 -18.09 -1.89
CA TYR A 49 -6.10 -18.55 -1.89
C TYR A 49 -6.67 -18.79 -3.30
N ARG A 50 -5.89 -18.49 -4.33
CA ARG A 50 -6.23 -18.71 -5.75
C ARG A 50 -5.52 -19.94 -6.34
N LEU A 51 -4.55 -20.47 -5.60
CA LEU A 51 -3.67 -21.55 -6.02
C LEU A 51 -4.09 -22.90 -5.41
N ASP A 52 -3.48 -23.97 -5.91
CA ASP A 52 -3.69 -25.33 -5.40
C ASP A 52 -3.12 -25.46 -3.97
N PRO A 53 -3.76 -26.22 -3.05
CA PRO A 53 -4.71 -27.32 -3.30
C PRO A 53 -6.21 -26.98 -3.11
N ILE A 54 -6.62 -25.71 -3.19
CA ILE A 54 -8.02 -25.32 -2.94
C ILE A 54 -8.93 -25.78 -4.10
N PRO A 55 -10.09 -26.43 -3.85
CA PRO A 55 -11.05 -26.80 -4.89
C PRO A 55 -11.50 -25.58 -5.70
N ALA A 56 -11.78 -25.76 -6.98
CA ALA A 56 -12.08 -24.65 -7.90
C ALA A 56 -13.27 -23.78 -7.44
N GLU A 57 -14.27 -24.41 -6.83
CA GLU A 57 -15.45 -23.79 -6.26
C GLU A 57 -15.18 -23.02 -4.96
N CYS A 58 -14.08 -23.32 -4.29
CA CYS A 58 -13.64 -22.61 -3.09
C CYS A 58 -12.58 -21.55 -3.39
N LYS A 59 -11.91 -21.58 -4.55
CA LYS A 59 -10.84 -20.63 -4.89
C LYS A 59 -11.33 -19.19 -4.83
N LEU A 60 -10.48 -18.32 -4.28
CA LEU A 60 -10.73 -16.89 -4.29
C LEU A 60 -10.74 -16.39 -5.75
N PRO A 61 -11.79 -15.71 -6.20
CA PRO A 61 -11.82 -15.16 -7.55
C PRO A 61 -10.76 -14.07 -7.76
N GLU A 62 -10.30 -13.86 -9.00
CA GLU A 62 -9.31 -12.82 -9.32
C GLU A 62 -9.84 -11.40 -9.06
N TYR A 63 -11.16 -11.20 -9.17
CA TYR A 63 -11.82 -9.92 -8.93
C TYR A 63 -12.04 -9.61 -7.44
N GLU A 64 -11.88 -10.60 -6.56
CA GLU A 64 -12.10 -10.42 -5.13
C GLU A 64 -10.82 -9.90 -4.48
N GLU A 65 -10.94 -8.75 -3.81
CA GLU A 65 -9.81 -8.03 -3.21
C GLU A 65 -9.71 -8.29 -1.69
N SER A 66 -10.73 -8.93 -1.10
CA SER A 66 -10.80 -9.20 0.32
C SER A 66 -11.09 -10.67 0.60
N ILE A 67 -10.18 -11.33 1.33
CA ILE A 67 -10.42 -12.69 1.80
C ILE A 67 -11.58 -12.76 2.80
N ASN A 68 -11.83 -11.69 3.54
CA ASN A 68 -12.90 -11.67 4.53
C ASN A 68 -14.26 -11.60 3.85
N ASP A 69 -14.37 -10.82 2.78
CA ASP A 69 -15.60 -10.67 2.01
C ASP A 69 -15.92 -12.01 1.31
N TRP A 70 -14.89 -12.70 0.80
CA TRP A 70 -15.04 -14.05 0.26
C TRP A 70 -15.49 -15.07 1.32
N LYS A 71 -14.88 -15.06 2.50
CA LYS A 71 -15.31 -15.92 3.62
C LYS A 71 -16.75 -15.65 4.02
N GLU A 72 -17.16 -14.38 4.06
CA GLU A 72 -18.53 -14.00 4.37
C GLU A 72 -19.49 -14.53 3.30
N HIS A 73 -19.17 -14.33 2.02
CA HIS A 73 -19.94 -14.87 0.90
C HIS A 73 -20.11 -16.40 1.01
N LEU A 74 -19.01 -17.13 1.22
CA LEU A 74 -19.03 -18.59 1.36
C LEU A 74 -19.80 -19.05 2.62
N SER A 75 -19.85 -18.25 3.67
CA SER A 75 -20.56 -18.58 4.91
C SER A 75 -22.08 -18.50 4.78
N HIS A 76 -22.59 -17.74 3.80
CA HIS A 76 -24.03 -17.59 3.56
C HIS A 76 -24.65 -18.75 2.78
N HIS A 77 -23.84 -19.64 2.19
CA HIS A 77 -24.33 -20.75 1.41
C HIS A 77 -23.97 -22.10 2.06
N GLN A 78 -25.00 -22.91 2.32
CA GLN A 78 -24.85 -24.16 3.06
C GLN A 78 -23.97 -25.19 2.33
N ASN A 79 -23.95 -25.12 1.01
CA ASN A 79 -23.13 -25.94 0.12
C ASN A 79 -21.69 -25.43 -0.05
N THR A 80 -21.31 -24.27 0.50
CA THR A 80 -19.94 -23.75 0.43
C THR A 80 -19.31 -23.54 1.81
N LEU A 81 -20.02 -23.87 2.89
CA LEU A 81 -19.50 -23.81 4.25
C LEU A 81 -18.20 -24.61 4.44
N TYR A 82 -18.06 -25.75 3.76
CA TYR A 82 -16.84 -26.55 3.81
C TYR A 82 -15.63 -25.82 3.21
N CYS A 83 -15.85 -24.84 2.31
CA CYS A 83 -14.77 -24.05 1.74
C CYS A 83 -14.04 -23.23 2.82
N LEU A 84 -14.74 -22.84 3.90
CA LEU A 84 -14.16 -22.08 5.00
C LEU A 84 -12.99 -22.81 5.69
N ASP A 85 -12.94 -24.14 5.61
CA ASP A 85 -11.85 -24.93 6.18
C ASP A 85 -10.51 -24.71 5.47
N TYR A 86 -10.52 -24.30 4.20
CA TYR A 86 -9.30 -23.98 3.44
C TYR A 86 -8.71 -22.61 3.76
N PHE A 87 -9.44 -21.78 4.52
CA PHE A 87 -9.07 -20.40 4.79
C PHE A 87 -8.72 -20.12 6.28
N LYS A 88 -8.50 -21.19 7.05
CA LYS A 88 -8.09 -21.15 8.45
C LYS A 88 -6.61 -20.79 8.62
#